data_AF-A0A432RCQ9-F1
#
_entry.id   AF-A0A432RCQ9-F1
#
_cell.length_a   1.000
_cell.length_b   1.000
_cell.length_c   1.000
_cell.angle_alpha   90.00
_cell.angle_beta   90.00
_cell.angle_gamma   90.00
#
_symmetry.space_group_name_H-M   'P 1'
#
loop_
_entity.id
_entity.type
_entity.pdbx_description
1 polymer ?
#
loop_
_entity_poly.entity_id
_entity_poly.type
_entity_poly.pdbx_seq_one_letter_code
_entity_poly.pdbx_strand_id
1 'polypeptide(L)' 'MELSKHAIKRIEERKLKYQWILETIENPDKVDYISDTEVRYFKKIKSADNKVLKVVVNPERNIIITAYFDRGAKL' A
#
# COMPACT_ATOMS: atom_id res chain seq x y z
N MET A 1 -2.40 -12.76 0.89
CA MET A 1 -1.40 -11.89 1.52
C MET A 1 -1.77 -11.65 2.96
N GLU A 2 -0.80 -11.68 3.88
CA GLU A 2 -1.02 -11.37 5.30
C GLU A 2 -0.52 -9.97 5.65
N LEU A 3 -1.16 -9.31 6.63
CA LEU A 3 -0.69 -8.03 7.16
C LEU A 3 0.40 -8.27 8.21
N SER A 4 1.56 -7.61 8.08
CA SER A 4 2.54 -7.60 9.16
C SER A 4 2.01 -6.88 10.40
N LYS A 5 2.57 -7.15 11.58
CA LYS A 5 2.25 -6.39 12.81
C LYS A 5 2.42 -4.88 12.64
N HIS A 6 3.42 -4.47 11.85
CA HIS A 6 3.63 -3.06 11.52
C HIS A 6 2.51 -2.51 10.65
N ALA A 7 2.08 -3.26 9.62
CA ALA A 7 0.99 -2.86 8.74
C ALA A 7 -0.33 -2.73 9.50
N ILE A 8 -0.68 -3.70 10.36
CA ILE A 8 -1.90 -3.66 11.19
C ILE A 8 -1.93 -2.37 12.00
N LYS A 9 -0.86 -2.08 12.75
CA LYS A 9 -0.77 -0.87 13.57
C LYS A 9 -0.95 0.41 12.74
N ARG A 10 -0.31 0.50 11.56
CA ARG A 10 -0.43 1.66 10.67
C ARG A 10 -1.83 1.84 10.12
N ILE A 11 -2.51 0.75 9.78
CA ILE A 11 -3.88 0.74 9.27
C ILE A 11 -4.84 1.26 10.33
N GLU A 12 -4.71 0.78 11.56
CA GLU A 12 -5.53 1.20 12.70
C GLU A 12 -5.29 2.67 13.06
N GLU A 13 -4.03 3.07 13.28
CA GLU A 13 -3.65 4.44 13.67
C GLU A 13 -4.12 5.49 12.65
N ARG A 14 -4.11 5.13 11.36
CA ARG A 14 -4.44 6.05 10.26
C ARG A 14 -5.82 5.82 9.68
N LYS A 15 -6.61 4.91 10.28
CA LYS A 15 -7.95 4.51 9.82
C LYS A 15 -7.99 4.20 8.32
N LEU A 16 -6.96 3.52 7.82
CA LEU A 16 -6.91 3.10 6.42
C LEU A 16 -7.98 2.03 6.19
N LYS A 17 -8.74 2.14 5.11
CA LYS A 17 -9.69 1.09 4.73
C LYS A 17 -8.92 -0.06 4.12
N TYR A 18 -9.17 -1.28 4.60
CA TYR A 18 -8.55 -2.48 4.05
C TYR A 18 -8.82 -2.64 2.54
N GLN A 19 -10.02 -2.29 2.09
CA GLN A 19 -10.38 -2.29 0.67
C GLN A 19 -9.46 -1.40 -0.19
N TRP A 20 -9.04 -0.23 0.31
CA TRP A 20 -8.09 0.61 -0.45
C TRP A 20 -6.74 -0.08 -0.65
N ILE A 21 -6.30 -0.87 0.33
CA ILE A 21 -5.04 -1.60 0.25
C ILE A 21 -5.15 -2.72 -0.79
N LEU A 22 -6.25 -3.49 -0.76
CA LEU A 22 -6.52 -4.52 -1.76
C LEU A 22 -6.60 -3.93 -3.17
N GLU A 23 -7.40 -2.88 -3.37
CA GLU A 23 -7.51 -2.20 -4.67
C GLU A 23 -6.18 -1.65 -5.16
N THR A 24 -5.31 -1.19 -4.26
CA THR A 24 -3.97 -0.70 -4.61
C THR A 24 -3.06 -1.83 -5.09
N ILE A 25 -3.19 -3.04 -4.54
CA ILE A 25 -2.39 -4.20 -4.96
C ILE A 25 -2.96 -4.81 -6.25
N GLU A 26 -4.28 -4.94 -6.35
CA GLU A 26 -4.95 -5.62 -7.48
C GLU A 26 -5.01 -4.75 -8.75
N ASN A 27 -5.19 -3.44 -8.58
CA ASN A 27 -5.29 -2.50 -9.69
C ASN A 27 -4.48 -1.22 -9.40
N PRO A 28 -3.14 -1.31 -9.32
CA PRO A 28 -2.28 -0.16 -9.05
C PRO A 28 -2.30 0.84 -10.21
N ASP A 29 -2.14 2.11 -9.88
CA ASP A 29 -1.88 3.14 -10.89
C ASP A 29 -0.37 3.16 -11.26
N LYS A 30 0.49 2.73 -10.33
CA LYS A 30 1.94 2.57 -10.54
C LYS A 30 2.49 1.43 -9.69
N VAL A 31 3.46 0.70 -10.23
CA VAL A 31 4.20 -0.36 -9.53
C VAL A 31 5.69 -0.08 -9.64
N ASP A 32 6.39 -0.07 -8.49
CA ASP A 32 7.84 -0.02 -8.44
C ASP A 32 8.38 -1.36 -7.91
N TYR A 33 9.16 -2.07 -8.74
CA TYR A 33 9.89 -3.27 -8.35
C TYR A 33 11.28 -2.85 -7.84
N ILE A 34 11.48 -2.91 -6.53
CA ILE A 34 12.72 -2.44 -5.89
C ILE A 34 13.72 -3.59 -5.79
N SER A 35 13.25 -4.78 -5.44
CA SER A 35 14.01 -6.02 -5.36
C SER A 35 13.05 -7.22 -5.38
N ASP A 36 13.58 -8.44 -5.38
CA ASP A 36 12.78 -9.67 -5.25
C ASP A 36 11.97 -9.71 -3.93
N THR A 37 12.41 -8.96 -2.92
CA THR A 37 11.78 -8.93 -1.59
C THR A 37 10.97 -7.67 -1.31
N GLU A 38 10.95 -6.70 -2.23
CA GLU A 38 10.23 -5.44 -2.04
C GLU A 38 9.59 -4.94 -3.34
N VAL A 39 8.26 -4.91 -3.34
CA VAL A 39 7.43 -4.30 -4.38
C VAL A 39 6.57 -3.21 -3.75
N ARG A 40 6.47 -2.07 -4.43
CA ARG A 40 5.67 -0.92 -3.99
C ARG A 40 4.55 -0.66 -4.98
N TYR A 41 3.33 -0.75 -4.49
CA TYR A 41 2.13 -0.41 -5.25
C TYR A 41 1.64 0.97 -4.85
N PHE A 42 1.22 1.75 -5.84
CA PHE A 42 0.67 3.07 -5.62
C PHE A 42 -0.67 3.21 -6.32
N LYS A 43 -1.62 3.85 -5.64
CA LYS A 43 -2.93 4.15 -6.22
C LYS A 43 -3.49 5.46 -5.69
N LYS A 44 -4.11 6.24 -6.55
CA LYS A 44 -4.85 7.44 -6.21
C LYS A 44 -6.22 7.06 -5.68
N ILE A 45 -6.46 7.37 -4.41
CA ILE A 45 -7.73 7.07 -3.76
C ILE A 45 -8.64 8.29 -3.86
N LYS A 46 -9.55 8.28 -4.84
CA LYS A 46 -10.49 9.39 -5.08
C LYS A 46 -11.34 9.71 -3.84
N SER A 47 -11.77 8.68 -3.11
CA SER A 47 -12.57 8.79 -1.88
C SER A 47 -11.78 9.26 -0.65
N ALA A 48 -10.47 9.48 -0.78
CA ALA A 48 -9.59 10.00 0.26
C ALA A 48 -8.93 11.30 -0.18
N ASP A 49 -9.73 12.26 -0.68
CA ASP A 49 -9.26 13.56 -1.16
C ASP A 49 -8.17 13.47 -2.24
N ASN A 50 -8.28 12.47 -3.12
CA ASN A 50 -7.28 12.20 -4.17
C ASN A 50 -5.85 11.93 -3.64
N LYS A 51 -5.71 11.51 -2.37
CA LYS A 51 -4.42 11.11 -1.80
C LYS A 51 -3.90 9.85 -2.48
N VAL A 52 -2.58 9.75 -2.59
CA VAL A 52 -1.91 8.57 -3.14
C VAL A 52 -1.64 7.58 -2.01
N LEU A 53 -2.25 6.40 -2.06
CA LEU A 53 -1.94 5.32 -1.15
C LEU A 53 -0.75 4.54 -1.70
N LYS A 54 0.27 4.36 -0.85
CA LYS A 54 1.42 3.51 -1.10
C LYS A 54 1.32 2.26 -0.24
N VAL A 55 1.46 1.10 -0.86
CA VAL A 55 1.46 -0.21 -0.21
C VAL A 55 2.78 -0.90 -0.52
N VAL A 56 3.53 -1.27 0.52
CA VAL A 56 4.81 -1.97 0.39
C VAL A 56 4.60 -3.42 0.76
N VAL A 57 5.00 -4.32 -0.12
CA VAL A 57 4.85 -5.76 0.06
C VAL A 57 6.18 -6.48 -0.09
N ASN A 58 6.29 -7.62 0.56
CA ASN A 58 7.30 -8.62 0.25
C ASN A 58 6.60 -9.78 -0.47
N PRO A 59 6.84 -9.96 -1.79
CA PRO A 59 6.13 -10.98 -2.57
C PRO A 59 6.59 -12.40 -2.22
N GLU A 60 7.87 -12.63 -1.94
CA GLU A 60 8.40 -13.95 -1.54
C GLU A 60 7.72 -14.48 -0.27
N ARG A 61 7.53 -13.61 0.71
CA ARG A 61 6.89 -13.94 1.99
C ARG A 61 5.37 -13.78 1.95
N ASN A 62 4.82 -13.28 0.84
CA ASN A 62 3.40 -13.01 0.66
C ASN A 62 2.80 -12.10 1.77
N ILE A 63 3.56 -11.09 2.22
CA ILE A 63 3.17 -10.18 3.31
C ILE A 63 3.10 -8.71 2.85
N ILE A 64 2.14 -7.98 3.41
CA ILE A 64 2.08 -6.53 3.35
C ILE A 64 2.90 -5.97 4.51
N ILE A 65 4.00 -5.30 4.19
CA ILE A 65 4.94 -4.75 5.16
C ILE A 65 4.35 -3.49 5.80
N THR A 66 3.83 -2.57 4.98
CA THR A 66 3.24 -1.30 5.45
C THR A 66 2.32 -0.68 4.40
N ALA A 67 1.43 0.22 4.83
CA ALA A 67 0.58 1.02 3.95
C ALA A 67 0.41 2.43 4.51
N TYR A 68 0.48 3.45 3.65
CA TYR A 68 0.26 4.84 4.04
C TYR A 68 -0.02 5.78 2.86
N PHE A 69 -0.68 6.90 3.13
CA PHE A 69 -0.79 7.98 2.15
C PHE A 69 0.55 8.69 1.97
N ASP A 70 1.08 8.64 0.76
CA ASP A 70 2.29 9.32 0.34
C ASP A 70 1.94 10.74 -0.13
N ARG A 71 2.50 11.75 0.55
CA ARG A 71 2.24 13.17 0.26
C ARG A 71 3.10 13.73 -0.88
N GLY A 72 4.17 13.02 -1.25
CA GLY A 72 5.12 13.45 -2.27
C GLY A 72 5.09 12.59 -3.54
N ALA A 73 4.34 11.49 -3.53
CA ALA A 73 4.20 10.64 -4.70
C ALA A 73 3.56 11.41 -5.86
N LYS A 74 4.31 11.53 -6.96
CA LYS A 74 3.78 11.91 -8.27
C LYS A 74 3.43 10.61 -9.00
N LEU A 75 2.13 10.39 -9.20
CA LEU A 75 1.61 9.36 -10.10
C LEU A 75 1.65 9.86 -11.54
#